data_AF-A0A0Q5RA73-F1
#
_entry.id   AF-A0A0Q5RA73-F1
#
_cell.length_a   1.000
_cell.length_b   1.000
_cell.length_c   1.000
_cell.angle_alpha   90.00
_cell.angle_beta   90.00
_cell.angle_gamma   90.00
#
_symmetry.space_group_name_H-M   'P 1'
#
loop_
_entity.id
_entity.type
_entity.pdbx_description
1 polymer ?
#
loop_
_entity_poly.entity_id
_entity_poly.type
_entity_poly.pdbx_seq_one_letter_code
_entity_poly.pdbx_strand_id
1 'polypeptide(L)'
;MHDDSQSTGVARKTIDMQGEVAGSASEATLIARHTTNALRRRALLAAGTTLVKRDPKDIAGAIALGFVLRGRGLGAADSWRLDGLLSGSVDELTRRLTEAAHHLPGGDAGAVLVRAIDLAAAELAAKGEYAAWKRRADRYFKEHDAWLAADEDMRLTGAWRQRRMTMGQQDLIRATCALWETDLPGHLLRGSAHDWLDAARANLRYKGLGA
;
A
#
# COMPACT_ATOMS: atom_id res chain seq x y z
N MET A 1 84.93 -43.31 23.51
CA MET A 1 85.48 -42.62 24.70
C MET A 1 84.76 -41.28 24.78
N HIS A 2 84.13 -41.01 25.93
CA HIS A 2 83.37 -39.83 26.41
C HIS A 2 83.57 -38.48 25.67
N ASP A 3 82.66 -37.51 25.64
CA ASP A 3 81.50 -37.20 26.51
C ASP A 3 80.60 -36.12 25.84
N ASP A 4 79.30 -36.28 26.02
CA ASP A 4 78.30 -35.31 26.49
C ASP A 4 78.41 -33.77 26.32
N SER A 5 77.31 -33.24 25.75
CA SER A 5 76.38 -32.27 26.36
C SER A 5 76.52 -30.73 26.21
N GLN A 6 75.41 -30.16 25.70
CA GLN A 6 74.77 -28.85 26.00
C GLN A 6 75.42 -27.56 25.44
N SER A 7 74.72 -26.46 25.11
CA SER A 7 73.32 -26.03 24.99
C SER A 7 73.33 -24.56 24.48
N THR A 8 72.19 -24.05 24.00
CA THR A 8 71.84 -22.65 23.63
C THR A 8 72.39 -22.16 22.26
N GLY A 9 71.63 -21.59 21.31
CA GLY A 9 70.28 -21.04 21.26
C GLY A 9 70.35 -19.64 20.63
N VAL A 10 69.62 -19.38 19.53
CA VAL A 10 68.81 -18.16 19.22
C VAL A 10 68.47 -18.06 17.72
N ALA A 11 67.17 -18.25 17.47
CA ALA A 11 66.27 -17.58 16.52
C ALA A 11 66.64 -17.42 15.03
N ARG A 12 66.13 -18.35 14.20
CA ARG A 12 65.56 -18.01 12.89
C ARG A 12 64.04 -18.04 13.00
N LYS A 13 63.44 -16.86 12.82
CA LYS A 13 61.99 -16.63 12.77
C LYS A 13 61.45 -17.28 11.49
N THR A 14 60.90 -18.50 11.61
CA THR A 14 60.09 -19.12 10.57
C THR A 14 58.77 -18.36 10.50
N ILE A 15 58.54 -17.66 9.39
CA ILE A 15 57.24 -17.07 9.07
C ILE A 15 56.33 -18.25 8.69
N ASP A 16 55.43 -18.59 9.59
CA ASP A 16 54.38 -19.57 9.38
C ASP A 16 53.34 -18.97 8.41
N MET A 17 53.32 -19.44 7.17
CA MET A 17 52.25 -19.17 6.20
C MET A 17 51.08 -20.11 6.46
N GLN A 18 50.39 -19.93 7.58
CA GLN A 18 49.12 -20.58 7.86
C GLN A 18 48.08 -19.53 8.25
N GLY A 19 47.51 -18.88 7.23
CA GLY A 19 46.50 -17.85 7.45
C GLY A 19 45.70 -17.46 6.21
N GLU A 20 45.45 -18.37 5.26
CA GLU A 20 44.79 -17.98 4.01
C GLU A 20 43.87 -19.05 3.38
N VAL A 21 43.08 -19.75 4.21
CA VAL A 21 42.05 -20.68 3.67
C VAL A 21 40.64 -20.42 4.21
N ALA A 22 40.46 -19.52 5.17
CA ALA A 22 39.15 -19.21 5.76
C ALA A 22 38.37 -18.07 5.06
N GLY A 23 39.04 -17.25 4.22
CA GLY A 23 38.42 -16.08 3.57
C GLY A 23 37.65 -16.40 2.27
N SER A 24 38.17 -17.31 1.44
CA SER A 24 37.65 -17.55 0.09
C SER A 24 36.30 -18.29 0.06
N ALA A 25 36.08 -19.21 1.01
CA ALA A 25 34.80 -19.93 1.14
C ALA A 25 33.66 -19.01 1.59
N SER A 26 33.96 -18.00 2.42
CA SER A 26 32.99 -17.00 2.87
C SER A 26 32.62 -16.03 1.75
N GLU A 27 33.61 -15.60 0.97
CA GLU A 27 33.42 -14.71 -0.19
C GLU A 27 32.68 -15.40 -1.34
N ALA A 28 33.03 -16.66 -1.66
CA ALA A 28 32.30 -17.46 -2.64
C ALA A 28 30.84 -17.70 -2.22
N THR A 29 30.59 -17.91 -0.92
CA THR A 29 29.24 -18.04 -0.37
C THR A 29 28.46 -16.73 -0.42
N LEU A 30 29.14 -15.60 -0.21
CA LEU A 30 28.56 -14.26 -0.30
C LEU A 30 28.19 -13.93 -1.75
N ILE A 31 29.09 -14.20 -2.71
CA ILE A 31 28.87 -14.01 -4.14
C ILE A 31 27.75 -14.92 -4.64
N ALA A 32 27.71 -16.19 -4.23
CA ALA A 32 26.63 -17.10 -4.56
C ALA A 32 25.29 -16.58 -4.03
N ARG A 33 25.23 -16.13 -2.77
CA ARG A 33 24.02 -15.51 -2.19
C ARG A 33 23.60 -14.24 -2.91
N HIS A 34 24.54 -13.37 -3.29
CA HIS A 34 24.25 -12.16 -4.05
C HIS A 34 23.72 -12.49 -5.45
N THR A 35 24.30 -13.49 -6.12
CA THR A 35 23.90 -13.93 -7.45
C THR A 35 22.51 -14.58 -7.42
N THR A 36 22.24 -15.45 -6.44
CA THR A 36 20.91 -16.03 -6.21
C THR A 36 19.88 -14.95 -5.88
N ASN A 37 20.22 -13.96 -5.05
CA ASN A 37 19.34 -12.84 -4.75
C ASN A 37 19.09 -11.93 -5.96
N ALA A 38 20.10 -11.70 -6.81
CA ALA A 38 19.97 -10.94 -8.04
C ALA A 38 19.06 -11.67 -9.04
N LEU A 39 19.23 -12.98 -9.21
CA LEU A 39 18.36 -13.82 -10.06
C LEU A 39 16.94 -13.89 -9.50
N ARG A 40 16.77 -14.00 -8.18
CA ARG A 40 15.46 -13.98 -7.52
C ARG A 40 14.78 -12.62 -7.67
N ARG A 41 15.52 -11.51 -7.56
CA ARG A 41 15.00 -10.16 -7.87
C ARG A 41 14.62 -10.03 -9.33
N ARG A 42 15.41 -10.58 -10.26
CA ARG A 42 15.07 -10.60 -11.70
C ARG A 42 13.82 -11.43 -11.98
N ALA A 43 13.67 -12.58 -11.33
CA ALA A 43 12.48 -13.43 -11.44
C ALA A 43 11.24 -12.77 -10.80
N LEU A 44 11.40 -12.07 -9.68
CA LEU A 44 10.32 -11.29 -9.05
C LEU A 44 9.93 -10.05 -9.88
N LEU A 45 10.88 -9.41 -10.55
CA LEU A 45 10.60 -8.33 -11.49
C LEU A 45 9.94 -8.86 -12.77
N ALA A 46 10.31 -10.05 -13.24
CA ALA A 46 9.66 -10.71 -14.38
C ALA A 46 8.26 -11.27 -14.05
N ALA A 47 8.03 -11.71 -12.81
CA ALA A 47 6.75 -12.26 -12.35
C ALA A 47 5.82 -11.22 -11.70
N GLY A 48 6.29 -10.00 -11.46
CA GLY A 48 5.63 -9.01 -10.61
C GLY A 48 5.36 -7.65 -11.25
N THR A 49 5.52 -7.47 -12.56
CA THR A 49 5.11 -6.23 -13.22
C THR A 49 3.63 -6.26 -13.60
N THR A 50 2.76 -6.15 -12.58
CA THR A 50 1.63 -5.23 -12.67
C THR A 50 2.00 -3.91 -11.99
N LEU A 51 3.20 -3.40 -12.29
CA LEU A 51 3.35 -1.96 -12.45
C LEU A 51 2.42 -1.61 -13.60
N VAL A 52 1.17 -1.28 -13.28
CA VAL A 52 0.32 -0.52 -14.19
C VAL A 52 1.11 0.75 -14.42
N LYS A 53 1.95 0.74 -15.47
CA LYS A 53 2.60 1.92 -15.98
C LYS A 53 1.43 2.77 -16.45
N ARG A 54 0.92 3.63 -15.56
CA ARG A 54 -0.10 4.61 -15.92
C ARG A 54 0.41 5.27 -17.18
N ASP A 55 -0.41 5.27 -18.22
CA ASP A 55 -0.01 5.92 -19.46
C ASP A 55 0.38 7.36 -19.08
N PRO A 56 1.55 7.86 -19.51
CA PRO A 56 1.88 9.28 -19.29
C PRO A 56 0.75 10.23 -19.69
N LYS A 57 -0.09 9.83 -20.66
CA LYS A 57 -1.32 10.55 -21.04
C LYS A 57 -2.40 10.52 -19.95
N ASP A 58 -2.55 9.42 -19.21
CA ASP A 58 -3.46 9.33 -18.06
C ASP A 58 -3.04 10.28 -16.94
N ILE A 59 -1.73 10.41 -16.72
CA ILE A 59 -1.17 11.35 -15.74
C ILE A 59 -1.42 12.79 -16.18
N ALA A 60 -1.14 13.11 -17.44
CA ALA A 60 -1.41 14.44 -18.00
C ALA A 60 -2.90 14.81 -17.92
N GLY A 61 -3.79 13.86 -18.23
CA GLY A 61 -5.25 14.05 -18.13
C GLY A 61 -5.71 14.30 -16.70
N ALA A 62 -5.19 13.55 -15.71
CA ALA A 62 -5.50 13.78 -14.30
C ALA A 62 -5.03 15.15 -13.82
N ILE A 63 -3.84 15.59 -14.25
CA ILE A 63 -3.30 16.93 -13.95
C ILE A 63 -4.18 18.01 -14.58
N ALA A 64 -4.57 17.86 -15.85
CA ALA A 64 -5.44 18.81 -16.54
C ALA A 64 -6.81 18.95 -15.86
N LEU A 65 -7.42 17.84 -15.47
CA LEU A 65 -8.67 17.85 -14.69
C LEU A 65 -8.48 18.60 -13.36
N GLY A 66 -7.36 18.38 -12.67
CA GLY A 66 -7.00 19.12 -11.47
C GLY A 66 -6.90 20.64 -11.71
N PHE A 67 -6.33 21.08 -12.84
CA PHE A 67 -6.29 22.50 -13.21
C PHE A 67 -7.68 23.10 -13.45
N VAL A 68 -8.58 22.35 -14.11
CA VAL A 68 -9.97 22.80 -14.32
C VAL A 68 -10.68 23.02 -12.99
N LEU A 69 -10.57 22.06 -12.06
CA LEU A 69 -11.18 22.16 -10.73
C LEU A 69 -10.55 23.30 -9.91
N ARG A 70 -9.23 23.46 -9.96
CA ARG A 70 -8.53 24.57 -9.30
C ARG A 70 -8.93 25.93 -9.85
N GLY A 71 -9.16 26.05 -11.16
CA GLY A 71 -9.69 27.26 -11.78
C GLY A 71 -11.08 27.64 -11.28
N ARG A 72 -11.81 26.71 -10.66
CA ARG A 72 -13.10 26.92 -9.99
C ARG A 72 -12.97 27.13 -8.47
N GLY A 73 -11.75 27.21 -7.93
CA GLY A 73 -11.49 27.41 -6.51
C GLY A 73 -11.40 26.13 -5.68
N LEU A 74 -11.54 24.94 -6.27
CA LEU A 74 -11.42 23.68 -5.55
C LEU A 74 -9.94 23.32 -5.32
N GLY A 75 -9.61 23.00 -4.07
CA GLY A 75 -8.28 22.59 -3.64
C GLY A 75 -8.16 21.10 -3.35
N ALA A 76 -6.97 20.68 -2.92
CA ALA A 76 -6.73 19.29 -2.51
C ALA A 76 -7.61 18.87 -1.32
N ALA A 77 -7.93 19.80 -0.41
CA ALA A 77 -8.82 19.56 0.73
C ALA A 77 -10.26 19.24 0.32
N ASP A 78 -10.70 19.67 -0.86
CA ASP A 78 -12.06 19.45 -1.35
C ASP A 78 -12.21 18.12 -2.11
N SER A 79 -11.09 17.43 -2.36
CA SER A 79 -11.09 16.15 -3.09
C SER A 79 -12.01 15.11 -2.47
N TRP A 80 -12.01 15.00 -1.14
CA TRP A 80 -12.94 14.12 -0.42
C TRP A 80 -14.39 14.57 -0.56
N ARG A 81 -14.66 15.87 -0.52
CA ARG A 81 -16.04 16.38 -0.65
C ARG A 81 -16.60 16.12 -2.04
N LEU A 82 -15.80 16.37 -3.07
CA LEU A 82 -16.16 16.09 -4.45
C LEU A 82 -16.38 14.59 -4.67
N ASP A 83 -15.47 13.75 -4.17
CA ASP A 83 -15.65 12.29 -4.26
C ASP A 83 -16.90 11.81 -3.50
N GLY A 84 -17.20 12.41 -2.35
CA GLY A 84 -18.41 12.14 -1.59
C GLY A 84 -19.68 12.50 -2.37
N LEU A 85 -19.70 13.66 -3.00
CA LEU A 85 -20.82 14.12 -3.85
C LEU A 85 -21.04 13.16 -5.03
N LEU A 86 -19.94 12.75 -5.68
CA LEU A 86 -19.98 11.85 -6.84
C LEU A 86 -20.22 10.38 -6.48
N SER A 87 -20.09 10.00 -5.20
CA SER A 87 -20.36 8.65 -4.70
C SER A 87 -21.84 8.38 -4.38
N GLY A 88 -22.66 9.43 -4.34
CA GLY A 88 -24.09 9.35 -4.06
C GLY A 88 -24.91 8.78 -5.23
N SER A 89 -26.22 8.64 -5.03
CA SER A 89 -27.15 8.33 -6.13
C SER A 89 -27.32 9.55 -7.05
N VAL A 90 -27.79 9.29 -8.28
CA VAL A 90 -28.12 10.36 -9.23
C VAL A 90 -29.19 11.31 -8.66
N ASP A 91 -30.18 10.78 -7.95
CA ASP A 91 -31.22 11.58 -7.30
C ASP A 91 -30.65 12.52 -6.24
N GLU A 92 -29.73 12.01 -5.42
CA GLU A 92 -29.08 12.80 -4.37
C GLU A 92 -28.18 13.89 -4.95
N LEU A 93 -27.43 13.57 -6.01
CA LEU A 93 -26.64 14.56 -6.75
C LEU A 93 -27.54 15.65 -7.33
N THR A 94 -28.62 15.26 -8.00
CA THR A 94 -29.58 16.19 -8.62
C THR A 94 -30.22 17.10 -7.57
N ARG A 95 -30.64 16.53 -6.44
CA ARG A 95 -31.21 17.27 -5.31
C ARG A 95 -30.22 18.33 -4.78
N ARG A 96 -28.97 17.95 -4.52
CA ARG A 96 -27.94 18.86 -3.98
C ARG A 96 -27.57 19.97 -4.96
N LEU A 97 -27.46 19.66 -6.25
CA LEU A 97 -27.18 20.68 -7.28
C LEU A 97 -28.36 21.64 -7.43
N THR A 98 -29.59 21.15 -7.35
CA THR A 98 -30.81 21.99 -7.40
C THR A 98 -30.88 22.93 -6.20
N GLU A 99 -30.65 22.41 -4.99
CA GLU A 99 -30.56 23.18 -3.75
C GLU A 99 -29.47 24.26 -3.85
N ALA A 100 -28.27 23.89 -4.32
CA ALA A 100 -27.17 24.83 -4.51
C ALA A 100 -27.48 25.93 -5.53
N ALA A 101 -28.18 25.59 -6.63
CA ALA A 101 -28.59 26.56 -7.64
C ALA A 101 -29.59 27.60 -7.10
N HIS A 102 -30.49 27.21 -6.19
CA HIS A 102 -31.39 28.16 -5.53
C HIS A 102 -30.65 29.20 -4.68
N HIS A 103 -29.47 28.85 -4.14
CA HIS A 103 -28.62 29.79 -3.39
C HIS A 103 -27.71 30.66 -4.28
N LEU A 104 -27.66 30.41 -5.60
CA LEU A 104 -26.84 31.14 -6.55
C LEU A 104 -27.63 31.47 -7.83
N PRO A 105 -28.64 32.37 -7.75
CA PRO A 105 -29.39 32.79 -8.92
C PRO A 105 -28.44 33.48 -9.92
N GLY A 106 -28.31 32.90 -11.12
CA GLY A 106 -27.41 33.39 -12.17
C GLY A 106 -25.99 32.82 -12.14
N GLY A 107 -25.67 31.91 -11.22
CA GLY A 107 -24.41 31.17 -11.22
C GLY A 107 -24.30 30.20 -12.39
N ASP A 108 -23.07 29.97 -12.87
CA ASP A 108 -22.82 28.90 -13.85
C ASP A 108 -22.74 27.53 -13.18
N ALA A 109 -22.71 26.45 -13.98
CA ALA A 109 -22.70 25.09 -13.47
C ALA A 109 -21.49 24.79 -12.55
N GLY A 110 -20.34 25.43 -12.77
CA GLY A 110 -19.17 25.27 -11.93
C GLY A 110 -19.36 25.92 -10.56
N ALA A 111 -19.94 27.12 -10.52
CA ALA A 111 -20.29 27.78 -9.27
C ALA A 111 -21.33 27.00 -8.46
N VAL A 112 -22.32 26.40 -9.14
CA VAL A 112 -23.32 25.52 -8.52
C VAL A 112 -22.65 24.27 -7.91
N LEU A 113 -21.71 23.64 -8.62
CA LEU A 113 -20.96 22.48 -8.10
C LEU A 113 -20.18 22.82 -6.82
N VAL A 114 -19.43 23.93 -6.83
CA VAL A 114 -18.68 24.39 -5.66
C VAL A 114 -19.62 24.66 -4.49
N ARG A 115 -20.75 25.33 -4.74
CA ARG A 115 -21.75 25.60 -3.71
C ARG A 115 -22.37 24.33 -3.13
N ALA A 116 -22.65 23.33 -3.96
CA ALA A 116 -23.16 22.04 -3.50
C ALA A 116 -22.17 21.32 -2.58
N ILE A 117 -20.86 21.44 -2.86
CA ILE A 117 -19.80 20.94 -2.01
C ILE A 117 -19.77 21.68 -0.67
N ASP A 118 -19.87 23.02 -0.69
CA ASP A 118 -19.77 23.85 0.50
C ASP A 118 -20.95 23.66 1.47
N LEU A 119 -22.18 23.55 0.95
CA LEU A 119 -23.40 23.40 1.76
C LEU A 119 -23.39 22.16 2.66
N ALA A 120 -22.62 21.13 2.30
CA ALA A 120 -22.53 19.89 3.06
C ALA A 120 -21.08 19.40 3.22
N ALA A 121 -20.15 20.34 3.37
CA ALA A 121 -18.71 20.08 3.32
C ALA A 121 -18.24 18.93 4.23
N ALA A 122 -18.70 18.91 5.49
CA ALA A 122 -18.30 17.87 6.46
C ALA A 122 -18.87 16.49 6.08
N GLU A 123 -20.16 16.42 5.79
CA GLU A 123 -20.87 15.19 5.39
C GLU A 123 -20.25 14.59 4.11
N LEU A 124 -20.02 15.43 3.10
CA LEU A 124 -19.45 15.01 1.83
C LEU A 124 -17.99 14.57 1.98
N ALA A 125 -17.18 15.28 2.79
CA ALA A 125 -15.81 14.85 3.07
C ALA A 125 -15.79 13.44 3.66
N ALA A 126 -16.64 13.21 4.67
CA ALA A 126 -16.77 11.92 5.30
C ALA A 126 -17.18 10.85 4.26
N LYS A 127 -18.27 11.08 3.51
CA LYS A 127 -18.74 10.17 2.45
C LYS A 127 -17.65 9.83 1.44
N GLY A 128 -16.85 10.80 1.01
CA GLY A 128 -15.75 10.57 0.07
C GLY A 128 -14.62 9.73 0.66
N GLU A 129 -14.26 9.97 1.92
CA GLU A 129 -13.25 9.16 2.60
C GLU A 129 -13.69 7.68 2.67
N TYR A 130 -14.95 7.44 3.03
CA TYR A 130 -15.55 6.11 3.00
C TYR A 130 -15.60 5.52 1.58
N ALA A 131 -16.03 6.28 0.57
CA ALA A 131 -16.12 5.81 -0.80
C ALA A 131 -14.75 5.39 -1.36
N ALA A 132 -13.71 6.16 -1.07
CA ALA A 132 -12.35 5.83 -1.46
C ALA A 132 -11.79 4.62 -0.70
N TRP A 133 -12.05 4.50 0.60
CA TRP A 133 -11.75 3.29 1.34
C TRP A 133 -12.43 2.07 0.71
N LYS A 134 -13.73 2.16 0.40
CA LYS A 134 -14.49 1.06 -0.22
C LYS A 134 -13.87 0.64 -1.55
N ARG A 135 -13.52 1.59 -2.42
CA ARG A 135 -12.83 1.28 -3.69
C ARG A 135 -11.47 0.61 -3.50
N ARG A 136 -10.73 0.94 -2.45
CA ARG A 136 -9.47 0.26 -2.10
C ARG A 136 -9.71 -1.15 -1.57
N ALA A 137 -10.70 -1.32 -0.69
CA ALA A 137 -11.09 -2.62 -0.16
C ALA A 137 -11.55 -3.57 -1.28
N ASP A 138 -12.48 -3.12 -2.14
CA ASP A 138 -12.98 -3.91 -3.27
C ASP A 138 -11.85 -4.35 -4.21
N ARG A 139 -10.90 -3.45 -4.49
CA ARG A 139 -9.70 -3.78 -5.28
C ARG A 139 -8.84 -4.82 -4.59
N TYR A 140 -8.57 -4.65 -3.30
CA TYR A 140 -7.79 -5.59 -2.51
C TYR A 140 -8.40 -6.99 -2.54
N PHE A 141 -9.69 -7.13 -2.27
CA PHE A 141 -10.36 -8.44 -2.28
C PHE A 141 -10.36 -9.06 -3.67
N LYS A 142 -10.64 -8.27 -4.72
CA LYS A 142 -10.58 -8.76 -6.11
C LYS A 142 -9.18 -9.27 -6.48
N GLU A 143 -8.12 -8.53 -6.13
CA GLU A 143 -6.74 -8.93 -6.39
C GLU A 143 -6.33 -10.15 -5.57
N HIS A 144 -6.77 -10.21 -4.31
CA HIS A 144 -6.54 -11.36 -3.43
C HIS A 144 -7.18 -12.63 -3.99
N ASP A 145 -8.44 -12.57 -4.40
CA ASP A 145 -9.18 -13.72 -4.91
C ASP A 145 -8.58 -14.21 -6.24
N ALA A 146 -8.20 -13.29 -7.13
CA ALA A 146 -7.50 -13.63 -8.37
C ALA A 146 -6.14 -14.29 -8.10
N TRP A 147 -5.40 -13.79 -7.11
CA TRP A 147 -4.12 -14.37 -6.71
C TRP A 147 -4.25 -15.77 -6.12
N LEU A 148 -5.22 -16.00 -5.22
CA LEU A 148 -5.48 -17.34 -4.66
C LEU A 148 -6.01 -18.32 -5.70
N ALA A 149 -6.78 -17.85 -6.69
CA ALA A 149 -7.22 -18.70 -7.80
C ALA A 149 -6.06 -19.12 -8.72
N ALA A 150 -5.02 -18.29 -8.84
CA ALA A 150 -3.86 -18.57 -9.69
C ALA A 150 -2.83 -19.52 -9.05
N ASP A 151 -2.82 -19.67 -7.73
CA ASP A 151 -1.87 -20.51 -6.99
C ASP A 151 -2.61 -21.54 -6.13
N GLU A 152 -2.92 -22.68 -6.76
CA GLU A 152 -3.71 -23.74 -6.15
C GLU A 152 -3.03 -24.37 -4.93
N ASP A 153 -1.71 -24.59 -4.96
CA ASP A 153 -0.99 -25.14 -3.82
C ASP A 153 -1.07 -24.19 -2.62
N MET A 154 -0.87 -22.89 -2.85
CA MET A 154 -0.97 -21.89 -1.78
C MET A 154 -2.40 -21.79 -1.24
N ARG A 155 -3.42 -21.95 -2.08
CA ARG A 155 -4.83 -22.01 -1.68
C ARG A 155 -5.12 -23.26 -0.83
N LEU A 156 -4.67 -24.44 -1.25
CA LEU A 156 -4.94 -25.72 -0.60
C LEU A 156 -4.18 -25.86 0.73
N THR A 157 -2.91 -25.46 0.75
CA THR A 157 -2.06 -25.55 1.96
C THR A 157 -2.37 -24.45 2.97
N GLY A 158 -2.96 -23.33 2.53
CA GLY A 158 -3.19 -22.17 3.38
C GLY A 158 -1.89 -21.48 3.85
N ALA A 159 -0.73 -21.83 3.29
CA ALA A 159 0.58 -21.32 3.72
C ALA A 159 0.67 -19.80 3.61
N TRP A 160 -0.11 -19.18 2.72
CA TRP A 160 -0.19 -17.72 2.61
C TRP A 160 -0.62 -17.04 3.89
N ARG A 161 -1.43 -17.69 4.72
CA ARG A 161 -2.00 -17.10 5.95
C ARG A 161 -0.92 -16.75 6.96
N GLN A 162 0.18 -17.52 6.96
CA GLN A 162 1.32 -17.35 7.85
C GLN A 162 2.36 -16.34 7.34
N ARG A 163 2.17 -15.81 6.13
CA ARG A 163 3.10 -14.82 5.57
C ARG A 163 2.93 -13.47 6.26
N ARG A 164 3.93 -12.61 6.12
CA ARG A 164 3.81 -11.21 6.53
C ARG A 164 2.71 -10.52 5.73
N MET A 165 1.99 -9.64 6.43
CA MET A 165 1.02 -8.73 5.86
C MET A 165 1.63 -7.91 4.72
N THR A 166 0.88 -7.69 3.64
CA THR A 166 1.31 -6.82 2.55
C THR A 166 1.22 -5.34 2.95
N MET A 167 1.94 -4.46 2.27
CA MET A 167 1.80 -3.02 2.50
C MET A 167 0.36 -2.55 2.27
N GLY A 168 -0.29 -3.06 1.21
CA GLY A 168 -1.69 -2.76 0.92
C GLY A 168 -2.65 -3.15 2.05
N GLN A 169 -2.42 -4.29 2.72
CA GLN A 169 -3.19 -4.67 3.91
C GLN A 169 -2.92 -3.74 5.09
N GLN A 170 -1.66 -3.36 5.33
CA GLN A 170 -1.30 -2.42 6.41
C GLN A 170 -2.00 -1.07 6.23
N ASP A 171 -1.92 -0.52 5.02
CA ASP A 171 -2.53 0.78 4.71
C ASP A 171 -4.06 0.70 4.77
N LEU A 172 -4.65 -0.40 4.30
CA LEU A 172 -6.09 -0.59 4.38
C LEU A 172 -6.56 -0.71 5.84
N ILE A 173 -5.85 -1.48 6.69
CA ILE A 173 -6.16 -1.58 8.12
C ILE A 173 -6.06 -0.22 8.80
N ARG A 174 -5.00 0.56 8.53
CA ARG A 174 -4.86 1.92 9.09
C ARG A 174 -6.02 2.82 8.69
N ALA A 175 -6.38 2.82 7.40
CA ALA A 175 -7.50 3.59 6.90
C ALA A 175 -8.83 3.14 7.52
N THR A 176 -9.03 1.83 7.67
CA THR A 176 -10.20 1.26 8.34
C THR A 176 -10.30 1.70 9.81
N CYS A 177 -9.20 1.62 10.57
CA CYS A 177 -9.15 2.05 11.97
C CYS A 177 -9.41 3.56 12.11
N ALA A 178 -8.84 4.39 11.23
CA ALA A 178 -9.10 5.82 11.22
C ALA A 178 -10.58 6.14 10.95
N LEU A 179 -11.20 5.46 9.97
CA LEU A 179 -12.61 5.66 9.61
C LEU A 179 -13.60 5.20 10.68
N TRP A 180 -13.25 4.19 11.47
CA TRP A 180 -14.11 3.69 12.55
C TRP A 180 -13.74 4.16 13.94
N GLU A 181 -12.69 4.99 14.05
CA GLU A 181 -12.15 5.46 15.33
C GLU A 181 -11.83 4.29 16.26
N THR A 182 -11.17 3.26 15.72
CA THR A 182 -10.75 2.08 16.49
C THR A 182 -9.23 2.00 16.56
N ASP A 183 -8.74 1.33 17.59
CA ASP A 183 -7.30 1.10 17.74
C ASP A 183 -6.77 0.18 16.64
N LEU A 184 -5.51 0.40 16.26
CA LEU A 184 -4.81 -0.49 15.34
C LEU A 184 -4.71 -1.89 15.97
N PRO A 185 -5.10 -2.95 15.25
CA PRO A 185 -4.78 -4.28 15.69
C PRO A 185 -3.25 -4.42 15.76
N GLY A 186 -2.77 -5.23 16.71
CA GLY A 186 -1.34 -5.51 16.87
C GLY A 186 -0.73 -6.22 15.65
N HIS A 187 0.41 -6.89 15.84
CA HIS A 187 1.06 -7.58 14.74
C HIS A 187 0.19 -8.72 14.17
N LEU A 188 -0.44 -8.46 13.03
CA LEU A 188 -1.21 -9.44 12.27
C LEU A 188 -0.35 -10.13 11.21
N LEU A 189 -0.54 -11.44 11.09
CA LEU A 189 -0.11 -12.20 9.91
C LEU A 189 -1.10 -11.96 8.76
N ARG A 190 -0.71 -12.31 7.53
CA ARG A 190 -1.46 -12.01 6.32
C ARG A 190 -2.89 -12.57 6.35
N GLY A 191 -3.06 -13.80 6.84
CA GLY A 191 -4.38 -14.43 6.98
C GLY A 191 -5.25 -13.71 7.99
N SER A 192 -4.73 -13.49 9.21
CA SER A 192 -5.45 -12.76 10.25
C SER A 192 -5.78 -11.31 9.85
N ALA A 193 -4.90 -10.66 9.09
CA ALA A 193 -5.15 -9.34 8.50
C ALA A 193 -6.29 -9.39 7.46
N HIS A 194 -6.33 -10.44 6.63
CA HIS A 194 -7.42 -10.65 5.68
C HIS A 194 -8.75 -10.88 6.41
N ASP A 195 -8.78 -11.79 7.39
CA ASP A 195 -10.00 -12.08 8.17
C ASP A 195 -10.49 -10.84 8.93
N TRP A 196 -9.56 -10.06 9.50
CA TRP A 196 -9.90 -8.81 10.17
C TRP A 196 -10.53 -7.82 9.18
N LEU A 197 -9.96 -7.67 7.99
CA LEU A 197 -10.48 -6.80 6.93
C LEU A 197 -11.85 -7.28 6.39
N ASP A 198 -12.09 -8.59 6.35
CA ASP A 198 -13.35 -9.16 5.91
C ASP A 198 -14.45 -8.95 6.97
N ALA A 199 -14.15 -9.22 8.23
CA ALA A 199 -15.06 -8.96 9.35
C ALA A 199 -15.37 -7.45 9.50
N ALA A 200 -14.36 -6.61 9.29
CA ALA A 200 -14.45 -5.17 9.17
C ALA A 200 -15.46 -4.78 8.06
N ARG A 201 -15.27 -5.31 6.84
CA ARG A 201 -16.16 -5.03 5.71
C ARG A 201 -17.60 -5.45 5.97
N ALA A 202 -17.80 -6.59 6.63
CA ALA A 202 -19.13 -7.09 7.01
C ALA A 202 -19.81 -6.22 8.09
N ASN A 203 -19.03 -5.55 8.94
CA ASN A 203 -19.53 -4.68 10.00
C ASN A 203 -19.30 -3.21 9.66
N LEU A 204 -20.14 -2.66 8.78
CA LEU A 204 -20.11 -1.25 8.41
C LEU A 204 -20.49 -0.35 9.60
N ARG A 205 -19.53 -0.04 10.48
CA ARG A 205 -19.67 0.91 11.60
C ARG A 205 -19.31 2.34 11.20
N TYR A 206 -19.60 2.72 9.97
CA TYR A 206 -19.22 4.02 9.46
C TYR A 206 -20.15 5.11 10.04
N LYS A 207 -19.62 5.92 10.97
CA LYS A 207 -20.38 6.97 11.69
C LYS A 207 -20.75 8.18 10.84
N GLY A 208 -20.12 8.38 9.69
CA GLY A 208 -20.36 9.54 8.81
C GLY A 208 -21.63 9.47 7.97
N LEU A 209 -22.50 8.47 8.18
CA LEU A 209 -23.87 8.38 7.66
C LEU A 209 -24.89 8.42 8.80
N GLY A 210 -24.62 9.20 9.86
CA GLY A 210 -25.60 9.48 10.90
C GLY A 210 -26.91 10.01 10.29
N ALA A 211 -28.01 9.41 10.74
CA ALA A 211 -29.41 9.64 10.38
C ALA A 211 -29.84 11.12 10.38
#